data_AF-A0A7C3S4X3-F1
#
_entry.id   AF-A0A7C3S4X3-F1
#
_cell.length_a   1.000
_cell.length_b   1.000
_cell.length_c   1.000
_cell.angle_alpha   90.00
_cell.angle_beta   90.00
_cell.angle_gamma   90.00
#
_symmetry.space_group_name_H-M   'P 1'
#
loop_
_entity.id
_entity.type
_entity.pdbx_description
1 polymer ?
#
loop_
_entity_poly.entity_id
_entity_poly.type
_entity_poly.pdbx_seq_one_letter_code
_entity_poly.pdbx_strand_id
1 'polypeptide(L)'
;MAKLKGTKQLPFHIQHNTTLTVIVKTLRFPTNEQITPETLSGALGCAKGTVEKVIAPALRQLGVLDGWRLSEFGERLKVLGQSHPDLLAEALHVHLYTLHWRQPDAYFSFAYATICDWLWERGTWVLDGQGKAELVGVVVNAAAEKFGVDANQIAFSQNSVHGAINWLKALNPSVITRDQKSGRFSLRDACPVQTLLWSIDALYHHPKWRRDYGVRIILDDERLTQLCKICLVDLDGLEKMLDFAVRTCSRLTIGTEGGFGRWLSLTEPIPVGMLWK
;
A
#
# COMPACT_ATOMS: atom_id res chain seq x y z
N MET A 1 -0.35 -0.24 46.16
CA MET A 1 0.07 0.36 44.88
C MET A 1 -0.83 -0.15 43.78
N ALA A 2 -1.71 0.71 43.25
CA ALA A 2 -2.66 0.33 42.20
C ALA A 2 -1.91 0.12 40.87
N LYS A 3 -2.16 -1.00 40.19
CA LYS A 3 -1.75 -1.23 38.80
C LYS A 3 -2.33 -0.10 37.94
N LEU A 4 -1.45 0.72 37.35
CA LEU A 4 -1.82 1.65 36.28
C LEU A 4 -2.55 0.84 35.20
N LYS A 5 -3.82 1.20 34.94
CA LYS A 5 -4.60 0.69 33.80
C LYS A 5 -3.76 0.89 32.54
N GLY A 6 -3.58 -0.19 31.78
CA GLY A 6 -2.64 -0.28 30.67
C GLY A 6 -2.73 0.91 29.71
N THR A 7 -1.55 1.41 29.34
CA THR A 7 -1.34 2.37 28.26
C THR A 7 -2.03 1.84 27.01
N LYS A 8 -2.93 2.63 26.42
CA LYS A 8 -3.62 2.23 25.18
C LYS A 8 -2.56 2.06 24.09
N GLN A 9 -2.36 0.83 23.62
CA GLN A 9 -1.44 0.56 22.52
C GLN A 9 -2.02 1.06 21.20
N LEU A 10 -1.20 1.72 20.39
CA LEU A 10 -1.56 2.15 19.05
C LEU A 10 -1.50 0.95 18.08
N PRO A 11 -2.58 0.67 17.31
CA PRO A 11 -2.67 -0.54 16.50
C PRO A 11 -1.99 -0.36 15.13
N PHE A 12 -0.66 -0.50 15.11
CA PHE A 12 0.13 -0.54 13.86
C PHE A 12 0.02 -1.88 13.11
N HIS A 13 -0.83 -2.79 13.60
CA HIS A 13 -0.89 -4.16 13.12
C HIS A 13 -1.34 -4.26 11.66
N ILE A 14 -0.55 -4.96 10.85
CA ILE A 14 -0.89 -5.33 9.47
C ILE A 14 -1.38 -6.77 9.50
N GLN A 15 -2.65 -6.97 9.18
CA GLN A 15 -3.33 -8.26 9.36
C GLN A 15 -2.78 -9.32 8.39
N HIS A 16 -2.05 -10.30 8.93
CA HIS A 16 -1.48 -11.39 8.12
C HIS A 16 -2.52 -12.35 7.53
N ASN A 17 -3.70 -12.42 8.16
CA ASN A 17 -4.81 -13.26 7.70
C ASN A 17 -5.66 -12.60 6.61
N THR A 18 -5.54 -11.28 6.43
CA THR A 18 -6.22 -10.56 5.35
C THR A 18 -5.29 -10.54 4.15
N THR A 19 -5.36 -11.58 3.32
CA THR A 19 -4.53 -11.74 2.11
C THR A 19 -5.27 -11.28 0.86
N LEU A 20 -4.57 -11.23 -0.28
CA LEU A 20 -5.21 -10.96 -1.58
C LEU A 20 -6.35 -11.94 -1.87
N THR A 21 -6.24 -13.21 -1.47
CA THR A 21 -7.32 -14.18 -1.63
C THR A 21 -8.59 -13.79 -0.88
N VAL A 22 -8.45 -13.24 0.33
CA VAL A 22 -9.60 -12.73 1.11
C VAL A 22 -10.25 -11.59 0.35
N ILE A 23 -9.46 -10.63 -0.17
CA ILE A 23 -9.96 -9.52 -0.97
C ILE A 23 -10.72 -10.03 -2.20
N VAL A 24 -10.10 -10.87 -3.02
CA VAL A 24 -10.72 -11.40 -4.24
C VAL A 24 -12.05 -12.08 -3.94
N LYS A 25 -12.13 -12.86 -2.86
CA LYS A 25 -13.38 -13.51 -2.45
C LYS A 25 -14.43 -12.50 -1.98
N THR A 26 -14.04 -11.45 -1.26
CA THR A 26 -14.94 -10.37 -0.84
C THR A 26 -15.44 -9.54 -2.02
N LEU A 27 -14.62 -9.29 -3.05
CA LEU A 27 -15.02 -8.49 -4.21
C LEU A 27 -16.03 -9.20 -5.12
N ARG A 28 -16.26 -10.51 -4.93
CA ARG A 28 -17.27 -11.27 -5.69
C ARG A 28 -18.71 -10.97 -5.25
N PHE A 29 -18.90 -10.35 -4.10
CA PHE A 29 -20.25 -9.97 -3.64
C PHE A 29 -20.85 -8.89 -4.55
N PRO A 30 -22.16 -8.92 -4.84
CA PRO A 30 -22.82 -7.93 -5.68
C PRO A 30 -22.71 -6.51 -5.13
N THR A 31 -22.74 -5.54 -6.05
CA THR A 31 -22.66 -4.11 -5.71
C THR A 31 -23.96 -3.67 -5.06
N ASN A 32 -23.88 -2.82 -4.03
CA ASN A 32 -25.03 -2.36 -3.22
C ASN A 32 -25.75 -3.44 -2.38
N GLU A 33 -25.31 -4.70 -2.42
CA GLU A 33 -25.85 -5.74 -1.54
C GLU A 33 -25.16 -5.74 -0.18
N GLN A 34 -25.93 -6.08 0.86
CA GLN A 34 -25.41 -6.24 2.20
C GLN A 34 -24.71 -7.60 2.32
N ILE A 35 -23.41 -7.57 2.56
CA ILE A 35 -22.59 -8.74 2.89
C ILE A 35 -22.90 -9.11 4.34
N THR A 36 -23.38 -10.32 4.60
CA THR A 36 -23.60 -10.77 5.99
C THR A 36 -22.38 -11.53 6.50
N PRO A 37 -22.18 -11.62 7.83
CA PRO A 37 -21.16 -12.49 8.40
C PRO A 37 -21.22 -13.93 7.88
N GLU A 38 -22.42 -14.46 7.67
CA GLU A 38 -22.67 -15.82 7.20
C GLU A 38 -22.23 -16.00 5.75
N THR A 39 -22.62 -15.09 4.86
CA THR A 39 -22.29 -15.20 3.45
C THR A 39 -20.78 -15.03 3.23
N LEU A 40 -20.16 -14.07 3.92
CA LEU A 40 -18.71 -13.87 3.86
C LEU A 40 -17.95 -15.04 4.49
N SER A 41 -18.42 -15.60 5.61
CA SER A 41 -17.87 -16.81 6.22
C SER A 41 -17.90 -18.00 5.27
N GLY A 42 -19.04 -18.22 4.60
CA GLY A 42 -19.19 -19.26 3.58
C GLY A 42 -18.24 -19.07 2.40
N ALA A 43 -18.12 -17.86 1.87
CA ALA A 43 -17.21 -17.55 0.76
C ALA A 43 -15.74 -17.77 1.14
N LEU A 44 -15.35 -17.35 2.34
CA LEU A 44 -13.97 -17.43 2.83
C LEU A 44 -13.59 -18.86 3.27
N GLY A 45 -14.55 -19.65 3.74
CA GLY A 45 -14.31 -20.97 4.32
C GLY A 45 -13.74 -20.89 5.74
N CYS A 46 -14.14 -19.89 6.52
CA CYS A 46 -13.70 -19.69 7.90
C CYS A 46 -14.89 -19.48 8.84
N ALA A 47 -14.68 -19.57 10.16
CA ALA A 47 -15.75 -19.37 11.14
C ALA A 47 -16.33 -17.94 11.10
N LYS A 48 -17.65 -17.82 11.34
CA LYS A 48 -18.35 -16.52 11.44
C LYS A 48 -17.66 -15.57 12.42
N GLY A 49 -17.26 -16.06 13.59
CA GLY A 49 -16.56 -15.24 14.59
C GLY A 49 -15.23 -14.67 14.09
N THR A 50 -14.51 -15.38 13.21
CA THR A 50 -13.29 -14.86 12.56
C THR A 50 -13.63 -13.73 11.60
N VAL A 51 -14.72 -13.87 10.83
CA VAL A 51 -15.18 -12.82 9.93
C VAL A 51 -15.53 -11.55 10.71
N GLU A 52 -16.33 -11.67 11.77
CA GLU A 52 -16.81 -10.52 12.53
C GLU A 52 -15.72 -9.80 13.30
N LYS A 53 -14.78 -10.55 13.90
CA LYS A 53 -13.80 -10.01 14.84
C LYS A 53 -12.45 -9.65 14.22
N VAL A 54 -12.13 -10.22 13.05
CA VAL A 54 -10.80 -10.07 12.44
C VAL A 54 -10.92 -9.54 11.01
N ILE A 55 -11.65 -10.25 10.15
CA ILE A 55 -11.61 -9.97 8.70
C ILE A 55 -12.40 -8.72 8.34
N ALA A 56 -13.66 -8.60 8.76
CA ALA A 56 -14.49 -7.44 8.45
C ALA A 56 -13.89 -6.12 9.02
N PRO A 57 -13.38 -6.07 10.27
CA PRO A 57 -12.62 -4.92 10.75
C PRO A 57 -11.41 -4.58 9.89
N ALA A 58 -10.63 -5.58 9.46
CA ALA A 58 -9.48 -5.37 8.58
C ALA A 58 -9.88 -4.83 7.21
N LEU A 59 -10.96 -5.35 6.61
CA LEU A 59 -11.47 -4.87 5.33
C LEU A 59 -12.00 -3.44 5.42
N ARG A 60 -12.61 -3.04 6.54
CA ARG A 60 -13.00 -1.64 6.80
C ARG A 60 -11.79 -0.74 7.00
N GLN A 61 -10.78 -1.23 7.72
CA GLN A 61 -9.53 -0.50 7.93
C GLN A 61 -8.80 -0.25 6.60
N LEU A 62 -8.82 -1.22 5.67
CA LEU A 62 -8.34 -1.06 4.29
C LEU A 62 -9.27 -0.21 3.41
N GLY A 63 -10.38 0.28 3.95
CA GLY A 63 -11.39 1.02 3.20
C GLY A 63 -12.10 0.21 2.13
N VAL A 64 -12.03 -1.13 2.12
CA VAL A 64 -12.73 -2.00 1.14
C VAL A 64 -14.21 -2.13 1.48
N LEU A 65 -14.54 -2.15 2.77
CA LEU A 65 -15.91 -2.16 3.27
C LEU A 65 -16.27 -0.84 3.95
N ASP A 66 -17.51 -0.40 3.73
CA ASP A 66 -18.21 0.54 4.59
C ASP A 66 -19.35 -0.20 5.30
N GLY A 67 -19.24 -0.35 6.61
CA GLY A 67 -20.09 -1.27 7.37
C GLY A 67 -20.02 -2.70 6.83
N TRP A 68 -21.12 -3.16 6.23
CA TRP A 68 -21.27 -4.49 5.63
C TRP A 68 -21.55 -4.42 4.12
N ARG A 69 -21.10 -3.35 3.47
CA ARG A 69 -21.20 -3.15 2.02
C ARG A 69 -19.82 -2.81 1.48
N LEU A 70 -19.61 -3.05 0.19
CA LEU A 70 -18.42 -2.53 -0.47
C LEU A 70 -18.46 -1.00 -0.41
N SER A 71 -17.32 -0.40 -0.08
CA SER A 71 -17.15 1.05 -0.17
C SER A 71 -16.92 1.47 -1.63
N GLU A 72 -16.81 2.78 -1.88
CA GLU A 72 -16.38 3.28 -3.20
C GLU A 72 -15.03 2.69 -3.65
N PHE A 73 -14.08 2.55 -2.73
CA PHE A 73 -12.79 1.90 -3.03
C PHE A 73 -12.94 0.40 -3.29
N GLY A 74 -13.78 -0.29 -2.51
CA GLY A 74 -14.12 -1.69 -2.73
C GLY A 74 -14.74 -1.94 -4.10
N GLU A 75 -15.68 -1.08 -4.53
CA GLU A 75 -16.29 -1.15 -5.85
C GLU A 75 -15.28 -0.88 -6.97
N ARG A 76 -14.39 0.10 -6.82
CA ARG A 76 -13.28 0.31 -7.79
C ARG A 76 -12.39 -0.93 -7.91
N LEU A 77 -11.99 -1.53 -6.79
CA LEU A 77 -11.20 -2.75 -6.81
C LEU A 77 -11.97 -3.92 -7.45
N LYS A 78 -13.28 -4.02 -7.22
CA LYS A 78 -14.10 -5.04 -7.87
C LYS A 78 -14.08 -4.90 -9.39
N VAL A 79 -14.31 -3.69 -9.91
CA VAL A 79 -14.26 -3.41 -11.35
C VAL A 79 -12.85 -3.71 -11.90
N LEU A 80 -11.80 -3.25 -11.22
CA LEU A 80 -10.43 -3.55 -11.61
C LEU A 80 -10.17 -5.06 -11.65
N GLY A 81 -10.57 -5.79 -10.62
CA GLY A 81 -10.35 -7.22 -10.50
C GLY A 81 -11.10 -8.07 -11.53
N GLN A 82 -12.23 -7.56 -12.06
CA GLN A 82 -12.97 -8.22 -13.13
C GLN A 82 -12.27 -8.09 -14.49
N SER A 83 -11.62 -6.96 -14.76
CA SER A 83 -10.95 -6.70 -16.05
C SER A 83 -9.45 -7.01 -16.06
N HIS A 84 -8.77 -6.75 -14.94
CA HIS A 84 -7.32 -6.85 -14.78
C HIS A 84 -6.98 -7.41 -13.39
N PRO A 85 -7.25 -8.70 -13.13
CA PRO A 85 -7.06 -9.32 -11.82
C PRO A 85 -5.63 -9.19 -11.27
N ASP A 86 -4.62 -9.18 -12.15
CA ASP A 86 -3.20 -9.07 -11.77
C ASP A 86 -2.84 -7.70 -11.16
N LEU A 87 -3.66 -6.67 -11.42
CA LEU A 87 -3.43 -5.32 -10.89
C LEU A 87 -4.02 -5.12 -9.49
N LEU A 88 -4.79 -6.07 -8.96
CA LEU A 88 -5.38 -5.93 -7.62
C LEU A 88 -4.33 -5.81 -6.53
N ALA A 89 -3.26 -6.59 -6.61
CA ALA A 89 -2.17 -6.54 -5.65
C ALA A 89 -1.45 -5.18 -5.70
N GLU A 90 -1.20 -4.68 -6.91
CA GLU A 90 -0.59 -3.37 -7.13
C GLU A 90 -1.46 -2.24 -6.57
N ALA A 91 -2.78 -2.28 -6.81
CA ALA A 91 -3.71 -1.28 -6.29
C ALA A 91 -3.70 -1.28 -4.75
N LEU A 92 -3.79 -2.45 -4.12
CA LEU A 92 -3.72 -2.55 -2.66
C LEU A 92 -2.37 -2.11 -2.11
N HIS A 93 -1.28 -2.37 -2.80
CA HIS A 93 0.05 -1.92 -2.41
C HIS A 93 0.17 -0.39 -2.42
N VAL A 94 -0.21 0.27 -3.52
CA VAL A 94 -0.19 1.75 -3.58
C VAL A 94 -1.12 2.34 -2.53
N HIS A 95 -2.30 1.75 -2.32
CA HIS A 95 -3.23 2.17 -1.28
C HIS A 95 -2.62 2.03 0.13
N LEU A 96 -2.09 0.85 0.47
CA LEU A 96 -1.45 0.58 1.75
C LEU A 96 -0.27 1.50 2.01
N TYR A 97 0.53 1.79 0.99
CA TYR A 97 1.67 2.69 1.12
C TYR A 97 1.21 4.13 1.40
N THR A 98 0.23 4.62 0.66
CA THR A 98 -0.10 6.06 0.60
C THR A 98 -1.25 6.49 1.50
N LEU A 99 -2.05 5.56 2.06
CA LEU A 99 -3.25 5.91 2.83
C LEU A 99 -2.94 6.84 4.02
N HIS A 100 -1.83 6.62 4.71
CA HIS A 100 -1.42 7.43 5.86
C HIS A 100 -1.10 8.90 5.52
N TRP A 101 -0.92 9.23 4.23
CA TRP A 101 -0.77 10.60 3.77
C TRP A 101 -2.08 11.38 3.88
N ARG A 102 -3.22 10.72 3.67
CA ARG A 102 -4.55 11.32 3.73
C ARG A 102 -5.24 11.06 5.06
N GLN A 103 -4.90 9.96 5.72
CA GLN A 103 -5.45 9.52 7.01
C GLN A 103 -4.30 9.34 8.01
N PRO A 104 -3.87 10.40 8.73
CA PRO A 104 -2.70 10.33 9.62
C PRO A 104 -2.81 9.28 10.74
N ASP A 105 -4.02 8.85 11.08
CA ASP A 105 -4.34 7.80 12.05
C ASP A 105 -4.34 6.37 11.45
N ALA A 106 -4.10 6.23 10.14
CA ALA A 106 -3.88 4.95 9.49
C ALA A 106 -2.48 4.38 9.81
N TYR A 107 -2.24 4.06 11.08
CA TYR A 107 -0.95 3.58 11.62
C TYR A 107 -0.39 2.36 10.87
N PHE A 108 -1.26 1.42 10.46
CA PHE A 108 -0.87 0.25 9.67
C PHE A 108 -0.32 0.62 8.28
N SER A 109 -0.85 1.67 7.66
CA SER A 109 -0.36 2.18 6.37
C SER A 109 1.01 2.83 6.54
N PHE A 110 1.21 3.60 7.62
CA PHE A 110 2.54 4.11 7.96
C PHE A 110 3.56 3.00 8.19
N ALA A 111 3.19 1.96 8.94
CA ALA A 111 4.06 0.80 9.16
C ALA A 111 4.41 0.09 7.83
N TYR A 112 3.43 -0.05 6.94
CA TYR A 112 3.64 -0.66 5.62
C TYR A 112 4.60 0.17 4.76
N ALA A 113 4.40 1.49 4.68
CA ALA A 113 5.28 2.40 3.96
C ALA A 113 6.71 2.38 4.54
N THR A 114 6.84 2.37 5.86
CA THR A 114 8.14 2.29 6.56
C THR A 114 8.91 1.01 6.19
N ILE A 115 8.22 -0.14 6.12
CA ILE A 115 8.84 -1.39 5.66
C ILE A 115 9.29 -1.27 4.21
N CYS A 116 8.46 -0.71 3.33
CA CYS A 116 8.78 -0.55 1.91
C CYS A 116 10.00 0.35 1.71
N ASP A 117 10.04 1.49 2.41
CA ASP A 117 11.15 2.45 2.35
C ASP A 117 12.46 1.81 2.79
N TRP A 118 12.43 1.12 3.92
CA TRP A 118 13.61 0.47 4.47
C TRP A 118 14.12 -0.65 3.55
N LEU A 119 13.21 -1.46 2.99
CA LEU A 119 13.57 -2.50 2.03
C LEU A 119 14.14 -1.91 0.74
N TRP A 120 13.54 -0.82 0.24
CA TRP A 120 13.99 -0.13 -0.95
C TRP A 120 15.41 0.41 -0.79
N GLU A 121 15.70 1.07 0.34
CA GLU A 121 17.03 1.63 0.66
C GLU A 121 18.12 0.55 0.73
N ARG A 122 17.78 -0.68 1.10
CA ARG A 122 18.71 -1.81 1.13
C ARG A 122 18.88 -2.48 -0.23
N GLY A 123 17.92 -2.34 -1.14
CA GLY A 123 17.90 -2.94 -2.48
C GLY A 123 17.67 -4.46 -2.47
N THR A 124 18.37 -5.22 -1.64
CA THR A 124 18.19 -6.66 -1.43
C THR A 124 18.19 -7.00 0.06
N TRP A 125 17.24 -7.84 0.51
CA TRP A 125 17.12 -8.19 1.94
C TRP A 125 16.63 -9.62 2.18
N VAL A 126 17.19 -10.29 3.18
CA VAL A 126 16.78 -11.66 3.57
C VAL A 126 15.65 -11.59 4.58
N LEU A 127 14.54 -12.27 4.31
CA LEU A 127 13.31 -12.26 5.12
C LEU A 127 13.18 -13.51 5.99
N ASP A 128 14.25 -13.85 6.69
CA ASP A 128 14.28 -14.89 7.72
C ASP A 128 13.74 -14.38 9.07
N GLY A 129 13.93 -15.14 10.16
CA GLY A 129 13.47 -14.74 11.49
C GLY A 129 14.16 -13.48 12.02
N GLN A 130 15.45 -13.32 11.74
CA GLN A 130 16.23 -12.17 12.18
C GLN A 130 15.87 -10.93 11.35
N GLY A 131 15.81 -11.06 10.03
CA GLY A 131 15.44 -9.97 9.13
C GLY A 131 14.02 -9.44 9.41
N LYS A 132 13.09 -10.31 9.82
CA LYS A 132 11.76 -9.87 10.28
C LYS A 132 11.80 -9.18 11.64
N ALA A 133 12.63 -9.64 12.57
CA ALA A 133 12.79 -8.99 13.87
C ALA A 133 13.37 -7.57 13.72
N GLU A 134 14.32 -7.39 12.80
CA GLU A 134 14.88 -6.09 12.48
C GLU A 134 13.83 -5.13 11.92
N LEU A 135 13.00 -5.58 10.97
CA LEU A 135 11.89 -4.80 10.44
C LEU A 135 10.87 -4.38 11.52
N VAL A 136 10.67 -5.21 12.56
CA VAL A 136 9.86 -4.79 13.73
C VAL A 136 10.51 -3.60 14.44
N GLY A 137 11.81 -3.68 14.73
CA GLY A 137 12.55 -2.60 15.37
C GLY A 137 12.53 -1.30 14.56
N VAL A 138 12.70 -1.40 13.24
CA VAL A 138 12.61 -0.26 12.31
C VAL A 138 11.26 0.45 12.42
N VAL A 139 10.16 -0.29 12.31
CA VAL A 139 8.81 0.29 12.38
C VAL A 139 8.53 0.87 13.77
N VAL A 140 8.89 0.17 14.84
CA VAL A 140 8.67 0.63 16.21
C VAL A 140 9.42 1.93 16.48
N ASN A 141 10.69 2.03 16.07
CA ASN A 141 11.48 3.25 16.24
C ASN A 141 10.93 4.42 15.42
N ALA A 142 10.64 4.19 14.13
CA ALA A 142 10.09 5.22 13.25
C ALA A 142 8.72 5.73 13.74
N ALA A 143 7.87 4.84 14.25
CA ALA A 143 6.58 5.22 14.83
C ALA A 143 6.74 5.95 16.18
N ALA A 144 7.66 5.52 17.04
CA ALA A 144 7.92 6.19 18.32
C ALA A 144 8.35 7.64 18.09
N GLU A 145 9.26 7.86 17.14
CA GLU A 145 9.71 9.18 16.72
C GLU A 145 8.58 10.01 16.10
N LYS A 146 7.89 9.47 15.08
CA LYS A 146 6.85 10.20 14.34
C LYS A 146 5.66 10.61 15.21
N PHE A 147 5.24 9.73 16.12
CA PHE A 147 4.03 9.94 16.92
C PHE A 147 4.32 10.42 18.35
N GLY A 148 5.59 10.56 18.73
CA GLY A 148 5.99 11.05 20.06
C GLY A 148 5.54 10.11 21.18
N VAL A 149 5.57 8.80 20.96
CA VAL A 149 5.11 7.77 21.90
C VAL A 149 6.25 6.82 22.28
N ASP A 150 6.14 6.18 23.44
CA ASP A 150 7.10 5.15 23.83
C ASP A 150 6.94 3.91 22.93
N ALA A 151 8.07 3.29 22.57
CA ALA A 151 8.14 2.04 21.83
C ALA A 151 7.25 0.92 22.41
N ASN A 152 7.08 0.87 23.74
CA ASN A 152 6.23 -0.12 24.42
C ASN A 152 4.72 0.08 24.17
N GLN A 153 4.31 1.24 23.64
CA GLN A 153 2.93 1.55 23.29
C GLN A 153 2.58 1.14 21.86
N ILE A 154 3.56 0.68 21.07
CA ILE A 154 3.36 0.33 19.66
C ILE A 154 3.06 -1.16 19.53
N ALA A 155 1.83 -1.50 19.12
CA ALA A 155 1.44 -2.88 18.86
C ALA A 155 1.91 -3.31 17.46
N PHE A 156 3.17 -3.75 17.35
CA PHE A 156 3.76 -4.25 16.11
C PHE A 156 4.63 -5.49 16.38
N SER A 157 4.54 -6.51 15.54
CA SER A 157 5.24 -7.79 15.73
C SER A 157 5.65 -8.42 14.41
N GLN A 158 6.37 -9.54 14.47
CA GLN A 158 6.74 -10.31 13.27
C GLN A 158 5.52 -10.76 12.45
N ASN A 159 4.35 -10.95 13.08
CA ASN A 159 3.12 -11.25 12.36
C ASN A 159 2.64 -10.04 11.53
N SER A 160 2.84 -8.81 12.01
CA SER A 160 2.58 -7.62 11.19
C SER A 160 3.51 -7.56 9.97
N VAL A 161 4.80 -7.84 10.18
CA VAL A 161 5.79 -7.93 9.08
C VAL A 161 5.41 -9.03 8.10
N HIS A 162 4.94 -10.18 8.59
CA HIS A 162 4.43 -11.25 7.73
C HIS A 162 3.23 -10.79 6.88
N GLY A 163 2.32 -10.00 7.45
CA GLY A 163 1.23 -9.37 6.71
C GLY A 163 1.72 -8.46 5.59
N ALA A 164 2.69 -7.59 5.85
CA ALA A 164 3.30 -6.73 4.82
C ALA A 164 3.94 -7.57 3.69
N ILE A 165 4.70 -8.61 4.07
CA ILE A 165 5.33 -9.55 3.13
C ILE A 165 4.29 -10.27 2.25
N ASN A 166 3.11 -10.61 2.77
CA ASN A 166 2.07 -11.27 1.97
C ASN A 166 1.55 -10.36 0.84
N TRP A 167 1.47 -9.04 1.08
CA TRP A 167 1.15 -8.07 0.02
C TRP A 167 2.28 -7.92 -0.99
N LEU A 168 3.52 -7.77 -0.51
CA LEU A 168 4.70 -7.62 -1.38
C LEU A 168 4.93 -8.85 -2.27
N LYS A 169 4.69 -10.06 -1.75
CA LYS A 169 4.77 -11.30 -2.53
C LYS A 169 3.76 -11.35 -3.67
N ALA A 170 2.60 -10.72 -3.51
CA ALA A 170 1.52 -10.76 -4.47
C ALA A 170 1.69 -9.75 -5.63
N LEU A 171 2.68 -8.87 -5.55
CA LEU A 171 3.01 -7.93 -6.62
C LEU A 171 3.41 -8.65 -7.91
N ASN A 172 3.26 -7.94 -9.03
CA ASN A 172 3.59 -8.46 -10.35
C ASN A 172 4.35 -7.40 -11.17
N PRO A 173 5.67 -7.53 -11.39
CA PRO A 173 6.54 -8.61 -10.94
C PRO A 173 6.67 -8.67 -9.41
N SER A 174 6.82 -9.88 -8.87
CA SER A 174 6.99 -10.07 -7.43
C SER A 174 8.35 -9.57 -6.96
N VAL A 175 8.36 -8.79 -5.88
CA VAL A 175 9.59 -8.28 -5.25
C VAL A 175 10.15 -9.25 -4.20
N ILE A 176 9.51 -10.42 -4.02
CA ILE A 176 9.96 -11.44 -3.06
C ILE A 176 10.13 -12.77 -3.77
N THR A 177 11.37 -13.21 -3.91
CA THR A 177 11.73 -14.54 -4.40
C THR A 177 11.76 -15.54 -3.25
N ARG A 178 11.41 -16.80 -3.50
CA ARG A 178 11.58 -17.88 -2.51
C ARG A 178 12.92 -18.54 -2.73
N ASP A 179 13.83 -18.37 -1.78
CA ASP A 179 15.00 -19.24 -1.59
C ASP A 179 14.59 -20.37 -0.61
N GLN A 180 15.23 -21.52 -0.74
CA GLN A 180 14.90 -22.87 -0.23
C GLN A 180 14.45 -22.96 1.24
N LYS A 181 14.63 -21.92 2.07
CA LYS A 181 14.11 -21.81 3.45
C LYS A 181 13.60 -20.43 3.87
N SER A 182 13.90 -19.36 3.15
CA SER A 182 13.54 -17.97 3.49
C SER A 182 13.25 -17.15 2.23
N GLY A 183 12.33 -16.19 2.32
CA GLY A 183 12.11 -15.25 1.20
C GLY A 183 13.27 -14.25 1.11
N ARG A 184 13.55 -13.75 -0.10
CA ARG A 184 14.48 -12.64 -0.33
C ARG A 184 13.75 -11.53 -1.05
N PHE A 185 13.82 -10.32 -0.51
CA PHE A 185 13.38 -9.10 -1.19
C PHE A 185 14.45 -8.65 -2.19
N SER A 186 14.00 -8.17 -3.34
CA SER A 186 14.80 -7.40 -4.30
C SER A 186 13.92 -6.38 -5.01
N LEU A 187 14.50 -5.24 -5.40
CA LEU A 187 13.84 -4.30 -6.31
C LEU A 187 13.47 -5.00 -7.62
N ARG A 188 12.40 -4.52 -8.25
CA ARG A 188 11.99 -4.96 -9.60
C ARG A 188 12.52 -3.99 -10.64
N ASP A 189 12.83 -4.49 -11.83
CA ASP A 189 13.31 -3.67 -12.95
C ASP A 189 12.23 -2.70 -13.46
N ALA A 190 10.96 -3.08 -13.33
CA ALA A 190 9.79 -2.28 -13.68
C ALA A 190 8.55 -2.78 -12.93
N CYS A 191 7.53 -1.91 -12.84
CA CYS A 191 6.19 -2.23 -12.38
C CYS A 191 5.17 -1.99 -13.49
N PRO A 192 3.91 -2.45 -13.32
CA PRO A 192 2.83 -2.04 -14.20
C PRO A 192 2.70 -0.52 -14.21
N VAL A 193 2.44 0.07 -15.38
CA VAL A 193 2.32 1.52 -15.55
C VAL A 193 1.19 2.10 -14.69
N GLN A 194 0.15 1.31 -14.42
CA GLN A 194 -0.94 1.65 -13.52
C GLN A 194 -0.43 1.96 -12.11
N THR A 195 0.51 1.16 -11.60
CA THR A 195 1.14 1.39 -10.29
C THR A 195 1.83 2.75 -10.25
N LEU A 196 2.59 3.10 -11.29
CA LEU A 196 3.23 4.41 -11.40
C LEU A 196 2.20 5.54 -11.49
N LEU A 197 1.15 5.41 -12.30
CA LEU A 197 0.15 6.46 -12.45
C LEU A 197 -0.64 6.70 -11.16
N TRP A 198 -0.99 5.65 -10.42
CA TRP A 198 -1.58 5.78 -9.09
C TRP A 198 -0.62 6.39 -8.07
N SER A 199 0.68 6.11 -8.19
CA SER A 199 1.73 6.71 -7.37
C SER A 199 1.87 8.21 -7.64
N ILE A 200 1.83 8.61 -8.91
CA ILE A 200 1.84 10.02 -9.33
C ILE A 200 0.56 10.72 -8.82
N ASP A 201 -0.62 10.12 -8.97
CA ASP A 201 -1.86 10.65 -8.37
C ASP A 201 -1.67 10.86 -6.86
N ALA A 202 -1.11 9.89 -6.15
CA ALA A 202 -0.87 10.00 -4.71
C ALA A 202 0.04 11.19 -4.33
N LEU A 203 1.01 11.58 -5.17
CA LEU A 203 1.86 12.75 -4.94
C LEU A 203 1.04 14.06 -4.85
N TYR A 204 -0.05 14.19 -5.63
CA TYR A 204 -0.94 15.35 -5.57
C TYR A 204 -1.63 15.50 -4.21
N HIS A 205 -1.70 14.41 -3.43
CA HIS A 205 -2.27 14.39 -2.08
C HIS A 205 -1.22 14.27 -0.98
N HIS A 206 0.06 14.30 -1.32
CA HIS A 206 1.14 14.19 -0.34
C HIS A 206 1.13 15.42 0.60
N PRO A 207 1.28 15.27 1.94
CA PRO A 207 1.12 16.37 2.88
C PRO A 207 2.09 17.54 2.64
N LYS A 208 3.31 17.23 2.16
CA LYS A 208 4.36 18.23 1.88
C LYS A 208 4.26 18.83 0.47
N TRP A 209 3.71 18.08 -0.49
CA TRP A 209 3.77 18.45 -1.92
C TRP A 209 2.41 18.60 -2.58
N ARG A 210 1.34 18.66 -1.78
CA ARG A 210 -0.03 18.79 -2.25
C ARG A 210 -0.16 19.88 -3.32
N ARG A 211 -0.80 19.54 -4.43
CA ARG A 211 -1.10 20.44 -5.54
C ARG A 211 -2.48 20.11 -6.08
N ASP A 212 -3.06 21.07 -6.79
CA ASP A 212 -4.27 20.84 -7.58
C ASP A 212 -3.90 20.20 -8.93
N TYR A 213 -4.79 19.41 -9.50
CA TYR A 213 -4.59 18.86 -10.84
C TYR A 213 -4.44 19.99 -11.88
N GLY A 214 -3.64 19.73 -12.91
CA GLY A 214 -3.19 20.71 -13.90
C GLY A 214 -1.97 21.52 -13.44
N VAL A 215 -1.69 21.59 -12.13
CA VAL A 215 -0.49 22.27 -11.61
C VAL A 215 0.72 21.34 -11.67
N ARG A 216 1.85 21.89 -12.14
CA ARG A 216 3.12 21.17 -12.26
C ARG A 216 3.67 20.77 -10.89
N ILE A 217 4.13 19.53 -10.78
CA ILE A 217 4.98 19.05 -9.70
C ILE A 217 6.40 18.91 -10.27
N ILE A 218 7.36 19.64 -9.69
CA ILE A 218 8.79 19.48 -10.03
C ILE A 218 9.25 18.09 -9.62
N LEU A 219 9.99 17.40 -10.48
CA LEU A 219 10.60 16.10 -10.20
C LEU A 219 12.04 16.29 -9.76
N ASP A 220 12.22 16.66 -8.49
CA ASP A 220 13.52 16.63 -7.83
C ASP A 220 13.83 15.24 -7.24
N ASP A 221 15.05 15.07 -6.72
CA ASP A 221 15.52 13.80 -6.18
C ASP A 221 14.60 13.25 -5.08
N GLU A 222 14.00 14.12 -4.27
CA GLU A 222 13.08 13.72 -3.20
C GLU A 222 11.82 13.05 -3.76
N ARG A 223 11.21 13.65 -4.78
CA ARG A 223 9.97 13.13 -5.40
C ARG A 223 10.23 11.93 -6.30
N LEU A 224 11.36 11.92 -7.01
CA LEU A 224 11.80 10.75 -7.78
C LEU A 224 12.04 9.55 -6.85
N THR A 225 12.78 9.76 -5.75
CA THR A 225 13.00 8.73 -4.72
C THR A 225 11.67 8.24 -4.14
N GLN A 226 10.73 9.15 -3.87
CA GLN A 226 9.42 8.77 -3.36
C GLN A 226 8.63 7.91 -4.35
N LEU A 227 8.66 8.21 -5.65
CA LEU A 227 8.06 7.38 -6.68
C LEU A 227 8.75 6.02 -6.79
N CYS A 228 10.09 5.97 -6.74
CA CYS A 228 10.86 4.73 -6.70
C CYS A 228 10.45 3.85 -5.51
N LYS A 229 10.31 4.43 -4.31
CA LYS A 229 9.90 3.73 -3.08
C LYS A 229 8.49 3.16 -3.17
N ILE A 230 7.51 3.92 -3.69
CA ILE A 230 6.15 3.41 -3.90
C ILE A 230 6.15 2.33 -4.98
N CYS A 231 6.93 2.49 -6.05
CA CYS A 231 6.95 1.53 -7.16
C CYS A 231 7.87 0.33 -6.91
N LEU A 232 8.71 0.36 -5.86
CA LEU A 232 9.75 -0.63 -5.54
C LEU A 232 10.72 -0.90 -6.72
N VAL A 233 11.06 0.14 -7.46
CA VAL A 233 12.02 0.14 -8.58
C VAL A 233 13.22 1.03 -8.25
N ASP A 234 14.34 0.86 -8.92
CA ASP A 234 15.41 1.86 -8.91
C ASP A 234 15.08 3.05 -9.83
N LEU A 235 16.00 4.03 -9.89
CA LEU A 235 15.81 5.23 -10.71
C LEU A 235 15.78 4.90 -12.21
N ASP A 236 16.63 3.98 -12.66
CA ASP A 236 16.67 3.57 -14.07
C ASP A 236 15.37 2.91 -14.52
N GLY A 237 14.77 2.08 -13.66
CA GLY A 237 13.45 1.50 -13.85
C GLY A 237 12.35 2.57 -13.88
N LEU A 238 12.38 3.53 -12.95
CA LEU A 238 11.44 4.65 -12.92
C LEU A 238 11.48 5.49 -14.20
N GLU A 239 12.66 5.82 -14.69
CA GLU A 239 12.84 6.64 -15.90
C GLU A 239 12.18 6.00 -17.13
N LYS A 240 12.44 4.70 -17.35
CA LYS A 240 11.81 3.94 -18.45
C LYS A 240 10.29 3.91 -18.33
N MET A 241 9.77 3.80 -17.10
CA MET A 241 8.33 3.77 -16.87
C MET A 241 7.68 5.15 -17.06
N LEU A 242 8.35 6.25 -16.69
CA LEU A 242 7.85 7.61 -16.92
C LEU A 242 7.72 7.89 -18.43
N ASP A 243 8.72 7.48 -19.22
CA ASP A 243 8.67 7.59 -20.68
C ASP A 243 7.51 6.79 -21.29
N PHE A 244 7.24 5.60 -20.77
CA PHE A 244 6.10 4.77 -21.20
C PHE A 244 4.76 5.35 -20.74
N ALA A 245 4.68 5.88 -19.51
CA ALA A 245 3.47 6.45 -18.94
C ALA A 245 2.96 7.65 -19.74
N VAL A 246 3.86 8.56 -20.16
CA VAL A 246 3.49 9.74 -20.98
C VAL A 246 2.92 9.34 -22.34
N ARG A 247 3.40 8.23 -22.91
CA ARG A 247 2.90 7.73 -24.21
C ARG A 247 1.55 7.04 -24.11
N THR A 248 1.19 6.53 -22.93
CA THR A 248 0.00 5.70 -22.74
C THR A 248 -1.13 6.43 -22.01
N CYS A 249 -0.82 7.48 -21.27
CA CYS A 249 -1.77 8.26 -20.48
C CYS A 249 -1.83 9.71 -20.95
N SER A 250 -2.90 10.06 -21.69
CA SER A 250 -3.17 11.42 -22.17
C SER A 250 -3.30 12.46 -21.07
N ARG A 251 -3.59 12.03 -19.83
CA ARG A 251 -3.76 12.89 -18.65
C ARG A 251 -2.43 13.26 -18.01
N LEU A 252 -1.34 12.55 -18.34
CA LEU A 252 0.00 12.81 -17.83
C LEU A 252 0.81 13.58 -18.86
N THR A 253 1.35 14.73 -18.43
CA THR A 253 2.34 15.49 -19.20
C THR A 253 3.64 15.55 -18.40
N ILE A 254 4.77 15.30 -19.05
CA ILE A 254 6.11 15.52 -18.48
C ILE A 254 6.83 16.52 -19.38
N GLY A 255 7.53 17.46 -18.75
CA GLY A 255 8.31 18.46 -19.47
C GLY A 255 9.57 18.83 -18.71
N THR A 256 10.38 19.67 -19.34
CA THR A 256 11.56 20.29 -18.72
C THR A 256 11.46 21.80 -18.90
N GLU A 257 11.78 22.55 -17.86
CA GLU A 257 11.81 24.01 -17.91
C GLU A 257 13.16 24.52 -17.41
N GLY A 258 13.79 25.41 -18.18
CA GLY A 258 15.10 25.96 -17.84
C GLY A 258 15.08 26.61 -16.46
N GLY A 259 16.00 26.18 -15.57
CA GLY A 259 16.10 26.67 -14.20
C GLY A 259 15.24 25.94 -13.16
N PHE A 260 14.21 25.18 -13.57
CA PHE A 260 13.32 24.43 -12.66
C PHE A 260 13.44 22.91 -12.81
N GLY A 261 14.11 22.44 -13.87
CA GLY A 261 14.33 21.01 -14.11
C GLY A 261 13.11 20.31 -14.71
N ARG A 262 13.03 19.00 -14.50
CA ARG A 262 11.94 18.17 -14.99
C ARG A 262 10.70 18.36 -14.12
N TRP A 263 9.52 18.29 -14.73
CA TRP A 263 8.24 18.36 -14.03
C TRP A 263 7.24 17.38 -14.63
N LEU A 264 6.25 17.01 -13.84
CA LEU A 264 5.05 16.31 -14.31
C LEU A 264 3.78 17.11 -14.00
N SER A 265 2.73 16.86 -14.76
CA SER A 265 1.38 17.34 -14.47
C SER A 265 0.34 16.27 -14.79
N LEU A 266 -0.59 16.03 -13.87
CA LEU A 266 -1.82 15.29 -14.12
C LEU A 266 -2.97 16.27 -14.32
N THR A 267 -3.66 16.22 -15.46
CA THR A 267 -4.80 17.11 -15.73
C THR A 267 -6.02 16.78 -14.88
N GLU A 268 -6.14 15.54 -14.43
CA GLU A 268 -7.28 15.03 -13.67
C GLU A 268 -6.88 13.82 -12.80
N PRO A 269 -7.67 13.47 -11.76
CA PRO A 269 -7.36 12.38 -10.82
C PRO A 269 -7.31 10.99 -11.47
N ILE A 270 -6.30 10.19 -11.11
CA ILE A 270 -6.22 8.74 -11.40
C ILE A 270 -6.21 7.99 -10.05
N PRO A 271 -7.35 7.90 -9.33
CA PRO A 271 -7.38 7.25 -8.03
C PRO A 271 -6.97 5.79 -8.11
N VAL A 272 -6.38 5.27 -7.04
CA VAL A 272 -6.01 3.86 -6.92
C VAL A 272 -7.21 2.96 -7.27
N GLY A 273 -6.96 1.99 -8.16
CA GLY A 273 -7.98 1.07 -8.66
C GLY A 273 -8.74 1.55 -9.89
N MET A 274 -8.55 2.81 -10.31
CA MET A 274 -9.14 3.34 -11.54
C MET A 274 -8.20 3.13 -12.73
N LEU A 275 -8.74 2.65 -13.84
CA LEU A 275 -8.07 2.68 -15.15
C LEU A 275 -8.39 4.02 -15.82
N TRP A 276 -7.40 4.64 -16.47
CA TRP A 276 -7.65 5.82 -17.29
C TRP A 276 -8.19 5.37 -18.66
N LYS A 277 -9.07 6.19 -19.23
CA LYS A 277 -9.54 6.05 -20.61
C LYS A 277 -8.82 7.08 -21.48
#